data_AF-A0A836REC7-F1
#
_entry.id   AF-A0A836REC7-F1
#
_cell.length_a   1.000
_cell.length_b   1.000
_cell.length_c   1.000
_cell.angle_alpha   90.00
_cell.angle_beta   90.00
_cell.angle_gamma   90.00
#
_symmetry.space_group_name_H-M   'P 1'
#
loop_
_entity.id
_entity.type
_entity.pdbx_description
1 polymer ?
#
loop_
_entity_poly.entity_id
_entity_poly.type
_entity_poly.pdbx_seq_one_letter_code
_entity_poly.pdbx_strand_id
1 'polypeptide(L)'
;MDCYNKYSQYLKKKYGVRVHRISIDAGFTCPNRDGTLSKYGCIYCDAKGSGSGALTFMKIPIEIQVRNGIEFAKKRFKAKKFYIYFQSFTNT
;
A
#
# COMPACT_ATOMS: atom_id res chain seq x y z
N MET A 1 -1.20 1.04 30.93
CA MET A 1 -2.18 1.59 29.97
C MET A 1 -1.40 1.89 28.69
N ASP A 2 -1.73 1.27 27.55
CA ASP A 2 -1.10 1.64 26.27
C ASP A 2 -1.63 3.02 25.86
N CYS A 3 -0.76 4.02 25.70
CA CYS A 3 -1.15 5.39 25.33
C CYS A 3 -1.56 5.53 23.84
N TYR A 4 -1.50 4.45 23.06
CA TYR A 4 -1.75 4.47 21.62
C TYR A 4 -2.61 3.29 21.18
N ASN A 5 -3.67 3.58 20.42
CA ASN A 5 -4.51 2.56 19.82
C ASN A 5 -3.91 2.11 18.49
N LYS A 6 -3.14 1.01 18.52
CA LYS A 6 -2.58 0.43 17.30
C LYS A 6 -3.72 -0.01 16.40
N TYR A 7 -3.76 0.51 15.17
CA TYR A 7 -4.82 0.17 14.22
C TYR A 7 -4.94 -1.36 13.99
N SER A 8 -3.82 -2.09 14.02
CA SER A 8 -3.82 -3.55 13.95
C SER A 8 -4.52 -4.24 15.13
N GLN A 9 -4.38 -3.70 16.34
CA GLN A 9 -5.11 -4.17 17.54
C GLN A 9 -6.60 -3.87 17.41
N TYR A 10 -6.95 -2.64 17.00
CA TYR A 10 -8.35 -2.27 16.74
C TYR A 10 -9.01 -3.21 15.72
N LEU A 11 -8.36 -3.46 14.58
CA LEU A 11 -8.86 -4.37 13.55
C LEU A 11 -9.01 -5.80 14.06
N LYS A 12 -8.03 -6.30 14.84
CA LYS A 12 -8.12 -7.63 15.44
C LYS A 12 -9.29 -7.73 16.42
N LYS A 13 -9.52 -6.70 17.24
CA LYS A 13 -10.67 -6.62 18.15
C LYS A 13 -12.00 -6.58 17.38
N LYS A 14 -12.10 -5.77 16.33
CA LYS A 14 -13.30 -5.61 15.51
C LYS A 14 -13.68 -6.87 14.73
N TYR A 15 -12.70 -7.58 14.17
CA TYR A 15 -12.96 -8.69 13.25
C TYR A 15 -12.63 -10.08 13.79
N GLY A 16 -12.13 -10.18 15.04
CA GLY A 16 -11.76 -11.45 15.69
C GLY A 16 -10.55 -12.16 15.08
N VAL A 17 -9.97 -11.61 14.02
CA VAL A 17 -8.87 -12.22 13.26
C VAL A 17 -7.84 -11.17 12.88
N ARG A 18 -6.60 -11.62 12.60
CA ARG A 18 -5.57 -10.71 12.11
C ARG A 18 -5.93 -10.22 10.70
N VAL A 19 -6.01 -8.90 10.57
CA VAL A 19 -6.21 -8.20 9.30
C VAL A 19 -4.87 -7.65 8.82
N HIS A 20 -4.57 -7.75 7.53
CA HIS A 20 -3.32 -7.24 6.95
C HIS A 20 -3.56 -6.33 5.75
N ARG A 21 -2.70 -5.32 5.63
CA ARG A 21 -2.68 -4.40 4.49
C ARG A 21 -1.98 -5.07 3.32
N ILE A 22 -2.58 -5.04 2.13
CA ILE A 22 -1.93 -5.44 0.89
C ILE A 22 -1.60 -4.17 0.12
N SER A 23 -0.31 -3.87 0.01
CA SER A 23 0.19 -2.76 -0.79
C SER A 23 0.07 -3.09 -2.27
N ILE A 24 -0.54 -2.18 -3.02
CA ILE A 24 -0.73 -2.28 -4.48
C ILE A 24 -0.08 -1.08 -5.15
N ASP A 25 0.61 -1.34 -6.24
CA ASP A 25 1.09 -0.33 -7.17
C ASP A 25 0.23 -0.40 -8.43
N ALA A 26 -0.64 0.58 -8.61
CA ALA A 26 -1.58 0.64 -9.73
C ALA A 26 -1.02 1.43 -10.93
N GLY A 27 0.26 1.84 -10.88
CA GLY A 27 0.86 2.66 -11.93
C GLY A 27 0.27 4.07 -12.01
N PHE A 28 -0.23 4.59 -10.89
CA PHE A 28 -0.72 5.96 -10.81
C PHE A 28 0.41 6.97 -11.02
N THR A 29 0.01 8.19 -11.34
CA THR A 29 0.90 9.34 -11.46
C THR A 29 0.46 10.46 -10.52
N CYS A 30 1.34 11.43 -10.29
CA CYS A 30 1.07 12.59 -9.46
C CYS A 30 1.05 13.87 -10.31
N PRO A 31 0.04 14.74 -10.18
CA PRO A 31 -0.05 15.98 -10.97
C PRO A 31 1.11 16.94 -10.71
N ASN A 32 1.78 16.83 -9.56
CA ASN A 32 2.99 17.59 -9.24
C ASN A 32 4.25 17.05 -9.94
N ARG A 33 4.17 15.90 -10.62
CA ARG A 33 5.29 15.23 -11.32
C ARG A 33 5.03 15.06 -12.82
N ASP A 34 3.79 14.79 -13.24
CA ASP A 34 3.46 14.51 -14.64
C ASP A 34 3.34 15.76 -15.54
N GLY A 35 3.47 16.96 -14.97
CA GLY A 35 3.37 18.21 -15.70
C GLY A 35 1.98 18.84 -15.71
N THR A 36 0.98 18.24 -15.07
CA THR A 36 -0.36 18.84 -14.95
C THR A 36 -0.34 20.09 -14.06
N LEU A 37 0.34 20.02 -12.91
CA LEU A 37 0.54 21.17 -11.99
C LEU A 37 2.02 21.54 -11.86
N SER A 38 2.91 20.55 -11.89
CA SER A 38 4.36 20.73 -11.79
C SER A 38 5.09 19.53 -12.42
N LYS A 39 6.40 19.68 -12.63
CA LYS A 39 7.31 18.64 -13.13
C LYS A 39 8.35 18.19 -12.10
N TYR A 40 8.41 18.84 -10.94
CA TYR A 40 9.49 18.64 -9.97
C TYR A 40 9.10 17.67 -8.84
N GLY A 41 7.81 17.49 -8.58
CA GLY A 41 7.29 16.78 -7.41
C GLY A 41 7.36 17.62 -6.13
N CYS A 42 6.89 17.03 -5.02
CA CYS A 42 6.97 17.67 -3.70
C CYS A 42 8.37 17.46 -3.10
N ILE A 43 8.89 18.46 -2.37
CA ILE A 43 10.23 18.42 -1.75
C ILE A 43 10.43 17.26 -0.76
N TYR A 44 9.34 16.72 -0.21
CA TYR A 44 9.34 15.61 0.74
C TYR A 44 9.03 14.25 0.08
N CYS A 45 8.69 14.23 -1.21
CA CYS A 45 8.25 13.02 -1.90
C CYS A 45 9.44 12.31 -2.53
N ASP A 46 9.58 11.00 -2.26
CA ASP A 46 10.54 10.15 -2.95
C ASP A 46 10.26 10.11 -4.47
N ALA A 47 11.32 9.94 -5.27
CA ALA A 47 11.23 9.89 -6.73
C ALA A 47 10.29 8.79 -7.24
N LYS A 48 10.16 7.67 -6.53
CA LYS A 48 9.27 6.54 -6.86
C LYS A 48 7.94 6.58 -6.10
N GLY A 49 7.66 7.68 -5.37
CA GLY A 49 6.56 7.76 -4.43
C GLY A 49 6.83 6.92 -3.17
N SER A 50 5.82 6.69 -2.34
CA SER A 50 6.00 5.92 -1.09
C SER A 50 6.21 4.42 -1.28
N GLY A 51 6.48 3.94 -2.50
CA GLY A 51 6.71 2.54 -2.86
C GLY A 51 8.03 2.31 -3.60
N SER A 52 8.41 1.05 -3.80
CA SER A 52 9.66 0.70 -4.50
C SER A 52 9.58 0.89 -6.03
N GLY A 53 8.38 1.12 -6.57
CA GLY A 53 8.09 1.14 -8.01
C GLY A 53 8.31 -0.20 -8.72
N ALA A 54 8.69 -1.26 -8.00
CA ALA A 54 9.09 -2.54 -8.59
C ALA A 54 7.91 -3.26 -9.27
N LEU A 55 6.71 -3.17 -8.71
CA LEU A 55 5.52 -3.85 -9.23
C LEU A 55 5.04 -3.22 -10.55
N THR A 56 5.05 -1.88 -10.65
CA THR A 56 4.78 -1.18 -11.92
C THR A 56 5.91 -1.38 -12.94
N PHE A 57 7.18 -1.34 -12.51
CA PHE A 57 8.31 -1.61 -13.40
C PHE A 57 8.24 -3.01 -14.02
N MET A 58 7.89 -4.01 -13.22
CA MET A 58 7.71 -5.41 -13.66
C MET A 58 6.37 -5.64 -14.40
N LYS A 59 5.54 -4.60 -14.57
CA LYS A 59 4.23 -4.66 -15.22
C LYS A 59 3.33 -5.79 -14.69
N ILE A 60 3.39 -6.04 -13.37
CA ILE A 60 2.60 -7.10 -12.75
C ILE A 60 1.14 -6.65 -12.67
N PRO A 61 0.17 -7.41 -13.21
CA PRO A 61 -1.25 -7.05 -13.12
C PRO A 61 -1.72 -6.95 -11.66
N ILE A 62 -2.64 -6.04 -11.37
CA ILE A 62 -3.12 -5.75 -10.01
C ILE A 62 -3.66 -7.02 -9.34
N GLU A 63 -4.37 -7.86 -10.07
CA GLU A 63 -4.92 -9.13 -9.59
C GLU A 63 -3.83 -10.08 -9.10
N ILE A 64 -2.68 -10.10 -9.80
CA ILE A 64 -1.51 -10.89 -9.41
C ILE A 64 -0.85 -10.27 -8.18
N GLN A 65 -0.72 -8.94 -8.12
CA GLN A 65 -0.18 -8.25 -6.93
C GLN A 65 -1.03 -8.56 -5.69
N VAL A 66 -2.36 -8.49 -5.81
CA VAL A 66 -3.30 -8.80 -4.73
C VAL A 66 -3.16 -10.26 -4.30
N ARG A 67 -3.16 -11.21 -5.24
CA ARG A 67 -3.04 -12.64 -4.92
C ARG A 67 -1.74 -12.95 -4.20
N ASN A 68 -0.61 -12.49 -4.75
CA ASN A 68 0.71 -12.70 -4.18
C ASN A 68 0.83 -12.06 -2.79
N GLY A 69 0.30 -10.84 -2.62
CA GLY A 69 0.27 -10.15 -1.34
C GLY A 69 -0.54 -10.90 -0.29
N ILE A 70 -1.71 -11.42 -0.66
CA ILE A 70 -2.55 -12.25 0.22
C ILE A 70 -1.82 -13.52 0.62
N GLU A 71 -1.21 -14.24 -0.32
CA GLU A 71 -0.48 -15.49 -0.04
C GLU A 71 0.70 -15.25 0.89
N PHE A 72 1.50 -14.21 0.60
CA PHE A 72 2.59 -13.79 1.47
C PHE A 72 2.11 -13.47 2.88
N ALA A 73 1.05 -12.66 3.00
CA ALA A 73 0.50 -12.24 4.29
C ALA A 73 -0.11 -13.41 5.09
N LYS A 74 -0.75 -14.37 4.41
CA LYS A 74 -1.22 -15.63 5.02
C LYS A 74 -0.03 -16.43 5.55
N LYS A 75 1.01 -16.66 4.74
CA LYS A 75 2.17 -17.48 5.10
C LYS A 75 2.97 -16.86 6.26
N ARG A 76 3.32 -15.57 6.13
CA ARG A 76 4.24 -14.84 7.02
C ARG A 76 3.60 -14.33 8.29
N PHE A 77 2.35 -13.83 8.21
CA PHE A 77 1.69 -13.15 9.33
C PHE A 77 0.48 -13.91 9.87
N LYS A 78 0.06 -15.00 9.22
CA LYS A 78 -1.18 -15.74 9.56
C LYS A 78 -2.42 -14.85 9.52
N ALA A 79 -2.42 -13.86 8.63
CA ALA A 79 -3.57 -12.99 8.41
C ALA A 79 -4.71 -13.76 7.73
N LYS A 80 -5.95 -13.43 8.10
CA LYS A 80 -7.16 -14.08 7.55
C LYS A 80 -8.05 -13.11 6.76
N LYS A 81 -7.93 -11.81 7.01
CA LYS A 81 -8.63 -10.73 6.30
C LYS A 81 -7.63 -9.72 5.78
N PHE A 82 -8.02 -9.01 4.72
CA PHE A 82 -7.13 -8.14 3.97
C PHE A 82 -7.85 -6.86 3.56
N TYR A 83 -7.09 -5.78 3.41
CA TYR A 83 -7.56 -4.56 2.74
C TYR A 83 -6.48 -4.06 1.80
N ILE A 84 -6.91 -3.44 0.70
CA ILE A 84 -6.01 -2.89 -0.32
C ILE A 84 -5.54 -1.52 0.13
N TYR A 85 -4.27 -1.22 -0.16
CA TYR A 85 -3.69 0.09 0.02
C TYR A 85 -2.87 0.44 -1.21
N PHE A 86 -3.32 1.44 -1.96
CA PHE A 86 -2.58 1.97 -3.09
C PHE A 86 -1.44 2.83 -2.57
N GLN A 87 -0.21 2.39 -2.80
CA GLN A 87 0.95 2.90 -2.06
C GLN A 87 1.63 4.10 -2.73
N SER A 88 1.75 4.09 -4.05
CA SER A 88 2.48 5.12 -4.79
C SER A 88 1.52 6.09 -5.47
N PHE A 89 1.86 7.38 -5.41
CA PHE A 89 1.20 8.46 -6.14
C PHE A 89 -0.32 8.53 -5.93
N THR A 90 -0.79 8.08 -4.78
CA THR A 90 -2.15 8.30 -4.30
C THR A 90 -2.17 9.49 -3.37
N ASN A 91 -3.27 10.25 -3.39
CA ASN A 91 -3.43 11.42 -2.52
C ASN A 91 -3.12 11.06 -1.06
N THR A 92 -2.23 11.86 -0.45
CA THR A 92 -2.37 12.31 0.93
C THR A 92 -2.86 13.75 0.87
#